data_AF-A0A0G4FLG7-F1
#
_entry.id   AF-A0A0G4FLG7-F1
#
_cell.length_a   1.000
_cell.length_b   1.000
_cell.length_c   1.000
_cell.angle_alpha   90.00
_cell.angle_beta   90.00
_cell.angle_gamma   90.00
#
_symmetry.space_group_name_H-M   'P 1'
#
loop_
_entity.id
_entity.type
_entity.pdbx_description
1 polymer ?
#
loop_
_entity_poly.entity_id
_entity_poly.type
_entity_poly.pdbx_seq_one_letter_code
_entity_poly.pdbx_strand_id
1 'polypeptide(L)'
;MDAGDLTQKLLAAQDEIINTLKRERDQAQAAYESEKRARLSEQQVKTALQAKIKKLPLEVTYDGQECYWLGPRRDGKADGMGTVVTRDCEKKLYVGDMREGVPHGQGTHTEDVSEAHFWYEGGWKEGKMHGKAEVELQEFGDAFDAPPLCEVIFSGEFEGGTATEGTLFPGPRTNPNAKWEAGGKLNGSAEDRLRNYFERHSSADLPDWLPLFPADDE
;
A
#
# COMPACT_ATOMS: atom_id res chain seq x y z
N MET A 1 -80.15 -42.27 0.93
CA MET A 1 -78.94 -42.30 0.10
C MET A 1 -78.61 -43.75 -0.15
N ASP A 2 -78.42 -44.11 -1.42
CA ASP A 2 -77.90 -45.42 -1.83
C ASP A 2 -76.38 -45.46 -1.56
N ALA A 3 -75.84 -46.63 -1.17
CA ALA A 3 -74.42 -46.85 -0.97
C ALA A 3 -73.57 -46.48 -2.20
N GLY A 4 -74.14 -46.54 -3.41
CA GLY A 4 -73.50 -46.05 -4.64
C GLY A 4 -73.19 -44.55 -4.65
N ASP A 5 -74.08 -43.70 -4.11
CA ASP A 5 -73.93 -42.24 -4.06
C ASP A 5 -72.85 -41.80 -3.06
N LEU A 6 -72.76 -42.49 -1.91
CA LEU A 6 -71.71 -42.25 -0.91
C LEU A 6 -70.31 -42.61 -1.44
N THR A 7 -70.22 -43.69 -2.22
CA THR A 7 -68.94 -44.15 -2.79
C THR A 7 -68.41 -43.18 -3.85
N GLN A 8 -69.28 -42.65 -4.71
CA GLN A 8 -68.89 -41.62 -5.69
C GLN A 8 -68.41 -40.32 -5.03
N LYS A 9 -69.09 -39.88 -3.97
CA LYS A 9 -68.68 -38.69 -3.20
C LYS A 9 -67.31 -38.87 -2.55
N LEU A 10 -67.04 -40.07 -2.02
CA LEU A 10 -65.75 -40.40 -1.42
C LEU A 10 -64.61 -40.37 -2.46
N LEU A 11 -64.81 -40.96 -3.64
CA LEU A 11 -63.83 -40.94 -4.74
C LEU A 11 -63.56 -39.52 -5.24
N ALA A 12 -64.61 -38.71 -5.41
CA ALA A 12 -64.47 -37.31 -5.83
C ALA A 12 -63.67 -36.48 -4.81
N ALA A 13 -63.92 -36.69 -3.51
CA ALA A 13 -63.16 -36.05 -2.44
C ALA A 13 -61.68 -36.51 -2.41
N GLN A 14 -61.43 -37.80 -2.68
CA GLN A 14 -60.06 -38.33 -2.79
C GLN A 14 -59.32 -37.73 -3.98
N ASP A 15 -59.95 -37.61 -5.14
CA ASP A 15 -59.37 -37.01 -6.33
C ASP A 15 -59.06 -35.51 -6.12
N GLU A 16 -59.94 -34.78 -5.41
CA GLU A 16 -59.70 -33.38 -5.06
C GLU A 16 -58.48 -33.22 -4.14
N ILE A 17 -58.36 -34.08 -3.13
CA ILE A 17 -57.19 -34.09 -2.22
C ILE A 17 -55.92 -34.42 -3.01
N ILE A 18 -55.93 -35.46 -3.83
CA ILE A 18 -54.77 -35.86 -4.65
C ILE A 18 -54.34 -34.72 -5.58
N ASN A 19 -55.30 -34.07 -6.24
CA ASN A 19 -55.02 -32.95 -7.14
C ASN A 19 -54.50 -31.72 -6.39
N THR A 20 -54.96 -31.48 -5.17
CA THR A 20 -54.45 -30.40 -4.31
C THR A 20 -53.01 -30.67 -3.90
N LEU A 21 -52.72 -31.87 -3.40
CA LEU A 21 -51.35 -32.25 -3.00
C LEU A 21 -50.36 -32.19 -4.18
N LYS A 22 -50.80 -32.58 -5.38
CA LYS A 22 -49.99 -32.42 -6.60
C LYS A 22 -49.67 -30.96 -6.88
N ARG A 23 -50.67 -30.06 -6.80
CA ARG A 23 -50.46 -28.61 -6.99
C ARG A 23 -49.50 -28.05 -5.95
N GLU A 24 -49.65 -28.42 -4.68
CA GLU A 24 -48.77 -27.96 -3.60
C GLU A 24 -47.34 -28.44 -3.79
N ARG A 25 -47.13 -29.71 -4.17
CA ARG A 25 -45.81 -30.25 -4.51
C ARG A 25 -45.18 -29.48 -5.66
N ASP A 26 -45.94 -29.24 -6.72
CA ASP A 26 -45.43 -28.55 -7.92
C ASP A 26 -45.10 -27.08 -7.60
N GLN A 27 -45.90 -26.42 -6.76
CA GLN A 27 -45.61 -25.09 -6.24
C GLN A 27 -44.36 -25.06 -5.36
N ALA A 28 -44.20 -26.03 -4.45
CA ALA A 28 -43.03 -26.14 -3.58
C ALA A 28 -41.75 -26.39 -4.39
N GLN A 29 -41.82 -27.25 -5.41
CA GLN A 29 -40.70 -27.50 -6.32
C GLN A 29 -40.33 -26.24 -7.11
N ALA A 30 -41.32 -25.52 -7.64
CA ALA A 30 -41.09 -24.26 -8.35
C ALA A 30 -40.48 -23.18 -7.44
N ALA A 31 -40.93 -23.09 -6.18
CA ALA A 31 -40.37 -22.17 -5.19
C ALA A 31 -38.90 -22.52 -4.87
N TYR A 32 -38.60 -23.80 -4.63
CA TYR A 32 -37.23 -24.27 -4.39
C TYR A 32 -36.29 -23.97 -5.57
N GLU A 33 -36.73 -24.25 -6.80
CA GLU A 33 -35.93 -23.97 -8.00
C GLU A 33 -35.71 -22.47 -8.20
N SER A 34 -36.73 -21.65 -7.92
CA SER A 34 -36.64 -20.19 -7.94
C SER A 34 -35.62 -19.66 -6.93
N GLU A 35 -35.67 -20.14 -5.67
CA GLU A 35 -34.73 -19.75 -4.62
C GLU A 35 -33.31 -20.21 -4.94
N LYS A 36 -33.14 -21.45 -5.42
CA LYS A 36 -31.85 -21.98 -5.86
C LYS A 36 -31.26 -21.11 -6.99
N ARG A 37 -32.08 -20.71 -7.96
CA ARG A 37 -31.68 -19.79 -9.04
C ARG A 37 -31.28 -18.42 -8.50
N ALA A 38 -32.01 -17.88 -7.52
CA ALA A 38 -31.71 -16.61 -6.87
C ALA A 38 -30.37 -16.65 -6.09
N ARG A 39 -30.09 -17.74 -5.36
CA ARG A 39 -28.78 -17.94 -4.71
C ARG A 39 -27.64 -18.00 -5.72
N LEU A 40 -27.83 -18.74 -6.81
CA LEU A 40 -26.83 -18.84 -7.88
C LEU A 40 -26.56 -17.46 -8.50
N SER A 41 -27.60 -16.67 -8.77
CA SER A 41 -27.44 -15.32 -9.32
C SER A 41 -26.78 -14.37 -8.31
N GLU A 42 -27.13 -14.43 -7.03
CA GLU A 42 -26.47 -13.65 -5.98
C GLU A 42 -24.97 -13.98 -5.88
N GLN A 43 -24.62 -15.27 -5.88
CA GLN A 43 -23.23 -15.71 -5.83
C GLN A 43 -22.45 -15.26 -7.08
N GLN A 44 -23.06 -15.33 -8.26
CA GLN A 44 -22.47 -14.82 -9.51
C GLN A 44 -22.24 -13.30 -9.44
N VAL A 45 -23.20 -12.54 -8.94
CA VAL A 45 -23.07 -11.08 -8.74
C VAL A 45 -21.95 -10.76 -7.75
N LYS A 46 -21.89 -11.43 -6.59
CA LYS A 46 -20.81 -11.27 -5.60
C LYS A 46 -19.45 -11.56 -6.21
N THR A 47 -19.32 -12.65 -6.94
CA THR A 47 -18.07 -13.04 -7.60
C THR A 47 -17.66 -11.99 -8.64
N ALA A 48 -18.60 -11.52 -9.46
CA ALA A 48 -18.35 -10.47 -10.44
C ALA A 48 -17.95 -9.13 -9.81
N LEU A 49 -18.61 -8.73 -8.72
CA LEU A 49 -18.26 -7.54 -7.95
C LEU A 49 -16.86 -7.66 -7.33
N GLN A 50 -16.54 -8.78 -6.69
CA GLN A 50 -15.20 -9.03 -6.15
C GLN A 50 -14.13 -8.96 -7.24
N ALA A 51 -14.38 -9.52 -8.43
CA ALA A 51 -13.46 -9.42 -9.56
C ALA A 51 -13.28 -7.98 -10.06
N LYS A 52 -14.35 -7.17 -10.06
CA LYS A 52 -14.27 -5.74 -10.41
C LYS A 52 -13.47 -4.96 -9.36
N ILE A 53 -13.78 -5.14 -8.07
CA ILE A 53 -13.05 -4.50 -6.98
C ILE A 53 -11.57 -4.86 -7.11
N LYS A 54 -11.21 -6.12 -7.42
CA LYS A 54 -9.80 -6.58 -7.61
C LYS A 54 -9.03 -5.85 -8.70
N LYS A 55 -9.72 -5.23 -9.65
CA LYS A 55 -9.10 -4.47 -10.74
C LYS A 55 -8.99 -2.97 -10.46
N LEU A 56 -9.69 -2.47 -9.43
CA LEU A 56 -9.56 -1.08 -9.04
C LEU A 56 -8.22 -0.87 -8.31
N PRO A 57 -7.52 0.25 -8.57
CA PRO A 57 -6.37 0.64 -7.76
C PRO A 57 -6.82 0.75 -6.29
N LEU A 58 -5.99 0.24 -5.39
CA LEU A 58 -6.29 0.29 -3.96
C LEU A 58 -5.85 1.66 -3.43
N GLU A 59 -6.77 2.43 -2.86
CA GLU A 59 -6.41 3.65 -2.16
C GLU A 59 -5.61 3.33 -0.90
N VAL A 60 -4.49 4.02 -0.72
CA VAL A 60 -3.60 3.88 0.45
C VAL A 60 -3.16 5.27 0.91
N THR A 61 -2.77 5.39 2.18
CA THR A 61 -2.03 6.56 2.66
C THR A 61 -0.57 6.16 2.76
N TYR A 62 0.29 6.89 2.07
CA TYR A 62 1.74 6.68 2.07
C TYR A 62 2.40 8.00 2.43
N ASP A 63 3.22 7.99 3.49
CA ASP A 63 3.89 9.17 4.03
C ASP A 63 2.97 10.40 4.21
N GLY A 64 1.79 10.16 4.79
CA GLY A 64 0.77 11.19 5.00
C GLY A 64 0.00 11.62 3.74
N GLN A 65 0.36 11.14 2.56
CA GLN A 65 -0.29 11.47 1.28
C GLN A 65 -1.26 10.38 0.84
N GLU A 66 -2.43 10.77 0.30
CA GLU A 66 -3.37 9.82 -0.30
C GLU A 66 -2.90 9.42 -1.70
N CYS A 67 -2.72 8.12 -1.91
CA CYS A 67 -2.08 7.52 -3.08
C CYS A 67 -2.83 6.29 -3.59
N TYR A 68 -2.37 5.71 -4.69
CA TYR A 68 -2.82 4.40 -5.17
C TYR A 68 -1.73 3.34 -5.02
N TRP A 69 -2.16 2.15 -4.63
CA TRP A 69 -1.35 0.94 -4.61
C TRP A 69 -1.64 0.08 -5.85
N LEU A 70 -0.57 -0.21 -6.58
CA LEU A 70 -0.52 -1.10 -7.73
C LEU A 70 0.19 -2.39 -7.32
N GLY A 71 -0.57 -3.30 -6.72
CA GLY A 71 -0.02 -4.57 -6.27
C GLY A 71 -1.06 -5.52 -5.66
N PRO A 72 -0.61 -6.66 -5.12
CA PRO A 72 -1.47 -7.59 -4.42
C PRO A 72 -2.06 -6.98 -3.16
N ARG A 73 -3.22 -7.52 -2.76
CA ARG A 73 -3.92 -7.09 -1.56
C ARG A 73 -4.51 -8.27 -0.83
N ARG A 74 -4.40 -8.26 0.49
CA ARG A 74 -4.97 -9.25 1.40
C ARG A 74 -5.91 -8.52 2.35
N ASP A 75 -7.12 -9.05 2.50
CA ASP A 75 -8.15 -8.49 3.40
C ASP A 75 -8.42 -6.99 3.23
N GLY A 76 -8.35 -6.53 1.98
CA GLY A 76 -8.60 -5.13 1.61
C GLY A 76 -7.41 -4.19 1.81
N LYS A 77 -6.25 -4.68 2.24
CA LYS A 77 -5.02 -3.90 2.44
C LYS A 77 -3.92 -4.30 1.48
N ALA A 78 -3.00 -3.39 1.16
CA ALA A 78 -1.82 -3.69 0.37
C ALA A 78 -0.96 -4.75 1.10
N ASP A 79 -0.61 -5.82 0.38
CA ASP A 79 0.17 -6.93 0.93
C ASP A 79 0.95 -7.64 -0.18
N GLY A 80 2.28 -7.69 -0.03
CA GLY A 80 3.25 -8.20 -1.00
C GLY A 80 3.92 -7.09 -1.83
N MET A 81 4.71 -7.51 -2.81
CA MET A 81 5.47 -6.64 -3.71
C MET A 81 4.57 -5.83 -4.65
N GLY A 82 4.81 -4.52 -4.74
CA GLY A 82 4.08 -3.64 -5.63
C GLY A 82 4.62 -2.21 -5.66
N THR A 83 3.78 -1.27 -6.10
CA THR A 83 4.18 0.14 -6.27
C THR A 83 3.11 1.08 -5.72
N VAL A 84 3.53 2.06 -4.93
CA VAL A 84 2.69 3.22 -4.58
C VAL A 84 2.92 4.31 -5.61
N VAL A 85 1.83 4.85 -6.15
CA VAL A 85 1.84 5.97 -7.11
C VAL A 85 0.97 7.11 -6.63
N THR A 86 1.29 8.32 -7.06
CA THR A 86 0.47 9.52 -6.84
C THR A 86 -0.93 9.36 -7.46
N ARG A 87 -1.90 10.18 -7.02
CA ARG A 87 -3.29 10.10 -7.51
C ARG A 87 -3.47 10.39 -8.99
N ASP A 88 -2.60 11.23 -9.56
CA ASP A 88 -2.51 11.48 -11.00
C ASP A 88 -1.80 10.36 -11.76
N CYS A 89 -1.25 9.36 -11.06
CA CYS A 89 -0.45 8.26 -11.58
C CYS A 89 0.85 8.71 -12.29
N GLU A 90 1.32 9.94 -12.06
CA GLU A 90 2.52 10.47 -12.74
C GLU A 90 3.82 10.03 -12.07
N LYS A 91 3.83 9.85 -10.73
CA LYS A 91 5.03 9.54 -9.96
C LYS A 91 4.88 8.26 -9.15
N LYS A 92 5.99 7.52 -9.03
CA LYS A 92 6.12 6.39 -8.12
C LYS A 92 6.77 6.89 -6.84
N LEU A 93 6.11 6.69 -5.72
CA LEU A 93 6.61 7.12 -4.41
C LEU A 93 7.31 5.97 -3.68
N TYR A 94 6.90 4.73 -3.96
CA TYR A 94 7.46 3.54 -3.34
C TYR A 94 7.38 2.34 -4.27
N VAL A 95 8.44 1.55 -4.31
CA VAL A 95 8.47 0.23 -4.95
C VAL A 95 9.03 -0.75 -3.94
N GLY A 96 8.24 -1.72 -3.52
CA GLY A 96 8.69 -2.69 -2.52
C GLY A 96 7.57 -3.54 -1.96
N ASP A 97 7.93 -4.31 -0.94
CA ASP A 97 6.97 -5.13 -0.22
C ASP A 97 6.12 -4.28 0.74
N MET A 98 4.83 -4.58 0.81
CA MET A 98 3.91 -4.07 1.83
C MET A 98 3.37 -5.22 2.67
N ARG A 99 3.00 -4.92 3.91
CA ARG A 99 2.28 -5.84 4.80
C ARG A 99 1.26 -5.04 5.58
N GLU A 100 0.01 -5.53 5.64
CA GLU A 100 -1.06 -4.87 6.37
C GLU A 100 -1.26 -3.38 6.00
N GLY A 101 -0.96 -3.02 4.75
CA GLY A 101 -1.14 -1.66 4.25
C GLY A 101 0.04 -0.70 4.49
N VAL A 102 1.16 -1.15 5.08
CA VAL A 102 2.37 -0.33 5.29
C VAL A 102 3.62 -0.98 4.68
N PRO A 103 4.66 -0.19 4.32
CA PRO A 103 5.95 -0.72 3.88
C PRO A 103 6.56 -1.74 4.85
N HIS A 104 7.09 -2.84 4.30
CA HIS A 104 7.71 -3.90 5.08
C HIS A 104 8.71 -4.68 4.21
N GLY A 105 9.79 -5.20 4.77
CA GLY A 105 10.76 -5.97 4.00
C GLY A 105 11.75 -5.06 3.28
N GLN A 106 11.94 -5.22 1.98
CA GLN A 106 12.84 -4.37 1.18
C GLN A 106 12.02 -3.45 0.27
N GLY A 107 12.52 -2.23 0.04
CA GLY A 107 11.85 -1.31 -0.86
C GLY A 107 12.62 -0.02 -1.10
N THR A 108 12.31 0.60 -2.22
CA THR A 108 12.82 1.90 -2.65
C THR A 108 11.74 2.95 -2.45
N HIS A 109 12.03 3.99 -1.68
CA HIS A 109 11.22 5.19 -1.60
C HIS A 109 11.81 6.26 -2.50
N THR A 110 10.95 7.04 -3.14
CA THR A 110 11.35 8.14 -4.01
C THR A 110 10.45 9.35 -3.77
N GLU A 111 11.07 10.51 -3.62
CA GLU A 111 10.37 11.78 -3.53
C GLU A 111 11.21 12.91 -4.14
N ASP A 112 10.59 14.05 -4.38
CA ASP A 112 11.30 15.25 -4.83
C ASP A 112 11.55 16.16 -3.62
N VAL A 113 12.81 16.46 -3.34
CA VAL A 113 13.25 17.34 -2.25
C VAL A 113 13.87 18.61 -2.83
N SER A 114 13.29 19.78 -2.57
CA SER A 114 13.72 21.08 -3.11
C SER A 114 14.13 21.03 -4.60
N GLU A 115 15.44 21.00 -4.88
CA GLU A 115 16.05 20.98 -6.22
C GLU A 115 16.73 19.63 -6.56
N ALA A 116 16.32 18.55 -5.90
CA ALA A 116 16.82 17.20 -6.15
C ALA A 116 15.71 16.15 -6.07
N HIS A 117 15.98 14.99 -6.65
CA HIS A 117 15.28 13.75 -6.40
C HIS A 117 15.97 12.99 -5.26
N PHE A 118 15.18 12.46 -4.34
CA PHE A 118 15.63 11.64 -3.23
C PHE A 118 15.26 10.18 -3.45
N TRP A 119 16.21 9.28 -3.18
CA TRP A 119 15.95 7.85 -3.08
C TRP A 119 16.47 7.29 -1.79
N TYR A 120 15.65 6.46 -1.16
CA TYR A 120 16.06 5.55 -0.11
C TYR A 120 15.89 4.15 -0.63
N GLU A 121 16.95 3.34 -0.64
CA GLU A 121 16.89 1.91 -0.94
C GLU A 121 17.33 1.12 0.28
N GLY A 122 16.42 0.34 0.86
CA GLY A 122 16.78 -0.52 1.98
C GLY A 122 15.59 -1.18 2.64
N GLY A 123 15.80 -1.58 3.90
CA GLY A 123 14.78 -2.29 4.64
C GLY A 123 13.68 -1.37 5.19
N TRP A 124 12.52 -1.98 5.43
CA TRP A 124 11.32 -1.36 5.97
C TRP A 124 10.70 -2.25 7.03
N LYS A 125 10.22 -1.65 8.12
CA LYS A 125 9.49 -2.33 9.18
C LYS A 125 8.41 -1.42 9.73
N GLU A 126 7.17 -1.90 9.70
CA GLU A 126 5.99 -1.17 10.21
C GLU A 126 5.86 0.24 9.62
N GLY A 127 6.16 0.37 8.31
CA GLY A 127 6.11 1.62 7.59
C GLY A 127 7.28 2.58 7.82
N LYS A 128 8.33 2.14 8.51
CA LYS A 128 9.52 2.96 8.78
C LYS A 128 10.78 2.35 8.18
N MET A 129 11.72 3.20 7.77
CA MET A 129 13.07 2.80 7.34
C MET A 129 13.75 1.95 8.42
N HIS A 130 14.36 0.83 8.03
CA HIS A 130 14.93 -0.15 8.94
C HIS A 130 16.05 -1.01 8.33
N GLY A 131 17.06 -1.35 9.11
CA GLY A 131 18.21 -2.15 8.68
C GLY A 131 19.11 -1.39 7.71
N LYS A 132 19.94 -2.13 6.98
CA LYS A 132 20.89 -1.55 6.01
C LYS A 132 20.18 -0.86 4.86
N ALA A 133 20.65 0.33 4.52
CA ALA A 133 20.13 1.11 3.41
C ALA A 133 21.18 2.08 2.86
N GLU A 134 20.91 2.53 1.63
CA GLU A 134 21.60 3.62 0.97
C GLU A 134 20.60 4.74 0.67
N VAL A 135 21.08 5.97 0.81
CA VAL A 135 20.34 7.18 0.46
C VAL A 135 21.08 7.88 -0.65
N GLU A 136 20.36 8.17 -1.73
CA GLU A 136 20.88 8.85 -2.90
C GLU A 136 20.12 10.16 -3.15
N LEU A 137 20.85 11.14 -3.66
CA LEU A 137 20.30 12.39 -4.19
C LEU A 137 20.74 12.57 -5.65
N GLN A 138 19.83 13.07 -6.48
CA GLN A 138 20.11 13.51 -7.84
C GLN A 138 19.59 14.93 -8.03
N GLU A 139 20.50 15.88 -8.22
CA GLU A 139 20.14 17.27 -8.49
C GLU A 139 19.40 17.42 -9.83
N PHE A 140 18.39 18.29 -9.86
CA PHE A 140 17.84 18.80 -11.11
C PHE A 140 18.91 19.68 -11.75
N GLY A 141 19.57 19.19 -12.80
CA GLY A 141 20.70 19.89 -13.40
C GLY A 141 20.38 21.35 -13.74
N ASP A 142 21.04 22.27 -13.04
CA ASP A 142 20.89 23.71 -13.19
C ASP A 142 22.06 24.28 -14.02
N ALA A 143 21.85 24.28 -15.34
CA ALA A 143 22.72 24.90 -16.34
C ALA A 143 24.04 24.16 -16.69
N PHE A 144 24.34 24.16 -17.99
CA PHE A 144 25.62 23.76 -18.61
C PHE A 144 25.91 22.26 -18.81
N ASP A 145 25.04 21.50 -19.50
CA ASP A 145 25.37 20.18 -20.11
C ASP A 145 26.06 19.15 -19.17
N ALA A 146 26.07 19.40 -17.87
CA ALA A 146 26.65 18.51 -16.88
C ALA A 146 25.64 17.40 -16.66
N PRO A 147 26.05 16.12 -16.73
CA PRO A 147 25.15 15.03 -16.40
C PRO A 147 24.67 15.23 -14.96
N PRO A 148 23.39 14.96 -14.67
CA PRO A 148 22.87 15.07 -13.31
C PRO A 148 23.72 14.20 -12.38
N LEU A 149 24.19 14.79 -11.28
CA LEU A 149 25.02 14.10 -10.31
C LEU A 149 24.12 13.23 -9.43
N CYS A 150 24.17 11.91 -9.62
CA CYS A 150 23.66 10.95 -8.65
C CYS A 150 24.75 10.71 -7.61
N GLU A 151 24.46 11.02 -6.35
CA GLU A 151 25.39 10.83 -5.25
C GLU A 151 24.72 10.03 -4.13
N VAL A 152 25.33 8.90 -3.74
CA VAL A 152 25.04 8.28 -2.45
C VAL A 152 25.50 9.26 -1.39
N ILE A 153 24.56 9.77 -0.59
CA ILE A 153 24.85 10.72 0.49
C ILE A 153 24.97 10.04 1.84
N PHE A 154 24.40 8.85 2.00
CA PHE A 154 24.48 8.06 3.22
C PHE A 154 24.41 6.57 2.91
N SER A 155 25.20 5.78 3.61
CA SER A 155 25.10 4.32 3.62
C SER A 155 25.25 3.84 5.06
N GLY A 156 24.27 3.10 5.57
CA GLY A 156 24.23 2.78 7.00
C GLY A 156 23.05 1.95 7.44
N GLU A 157 22.88 1.85 8.76
CA GLU A 157 21.79 1.15 9.43
C GLU A 157 20.70 2.13 9.89
N PHE A 158 19.45 1.73 9.71
CA PHE A 158 18.27 2.48 10.14
C PHE A 158 17.50 1.72 11.22
N GLU A 159 16.97 2.44 12.20
CA GLU A 159 16.02 1.91 13.16
C GLU A 159 14.90 2.91 13.41
N GLY A 160 13.65 2.44 13.33
CA GLY A 160 12.49 3.26 13.66
C GLY A 160 12.32 4.50 12.79
N GLY A 161 12.85 4.49 11.56
CA GLY A 161 12.79 5.64 10.63
C GLY A 161 14.02 6.54 10.66
N THR A 162 14.98 6.28 11.55
CA THR A 162 16.17 7.13 11.71
C THR A 162 17.45 6.35 11.48
N ALA A 163 18.44 6.98 10.86
CA ALA A 163 19.80 6.46 10.73
C ALA A 163 20.45 6.35 12.12
N THR A 164 21.11 5.22 12.37
CA THR A 164 21.74 4.88 13.66
C THR A 164 23.26 4.81 13.57
N GLU A 165 23.78 4.30 12.47
CA GLU A 165 25.21 4.22 12.18
C GLU A 165 25.42 4.19 10.67
N GLY A 166 26.55 4.68 10.18
CA GLY A 166 26.83 4.64 8.74
C GLY A 166 28.03 5.47 8.32
N THR A 167 28.04 5.82 7.05
CA THR A 167 29.01 6.74 6.45
C THR A 167 28.20 7.81 5.72
N LEU A 168 28.42 9.07 6.08
CA LEU A 168 27.89 10.19 5.32
C LEU A 168 28.92 10.58 4.25
N PHE A 169 28.46 10.72 3.02
CA PHE A 169 29.28 11.15 1.89
C PHE A 169 28.83 12.54 1.45
N PRO A 170 29.44 13.62 1.97
CA PRO A 170 29.19 14.98 1.48
C PRO A 170 29.87 15.21 0.11
N GLY A 171 29.55 14.35 -0.85
CA GLY A 171 29.98 14.30 -2.25
C GLY A 171 31.48 14.26 -2.55
N PRO A 172 31.87 14.44 -3.83
CA PRO A 172 33.15 13.96 -4.38
C PRO A 172 34.40 14.66 -3.82
N ARG A 173 34.22 15.73 -3.03
CA ARG A 173 35.33 16.54 -2.47
C ARG A 173 35.57 16.31 -0.98
N THR A 174 34.84 15.39 -0.34
CA THR A 174 34.99 15.10 1.09
C THR A 174 35.57 13.71 1.32
N ASN A 175 36.17 13.50 2.49
CA ASN A 175 36.85 12.24 2.81
C ASN A 175 35.82 11.10 2.91
N PRO A 176 35.84 10.10 2.01
CA PRO A 176 34.85 9.02 1.98
C PRO A 176 34.94 8.05 3.17
N ASN A 177 35.92 8.24 4.07
CA ASN A 177 36.14 7.39 5.24
C ASN A 177 35.58 7.97 6.55
N ALA A 178 34.78 9.03 6.48
CA ALA A 178 34.15 9.62 7.67
C ALA A 178 32.96 8.76 8.13
N LYS A 179 33.21 7.84 9.06
CA LYS A 179 32.13 7.13 9.76
C LYS A 179 31.30 8.11 10.58
N TRP A 180 29.99 7.97 10.49
CA TRP A 180 29.00 8.71 11.26
C TRP A 180 28.24 7.72 12.15
N GLU A 181 27.95 8.13 13.38
CA GLU A 181 27.11 7.41 14.34
C GLU A 181 26.01 8.36 14.82
N ALA A 182 24.87 7.83 15.25
CA ALA A 182 23.77 8.64 15.76
C ALA A 182 24.22 9.60 16.87
N GLY A 183 23.86 10.87 16.73
CA GLY A 183 24.32 11.94 17.61
C GLY A 183 25.76 12.39 17.37
N GLY A 184 26.41 11.93 16.29
CA GLY A 184 27.74 12.40 15.87
C GLY A 184 27.70 13.78 15.21
N LYS A 185 28.73 14.60 15.45
CA LYS A 185 28.81 15.97 14.90
C LYS A 185 29.16 15.96 13.44
N LEU A 186 28.22 16.43 12.61
CA LEU A 186 28.50 16.77 11.23
C LEU A 186 29.50 17.94 11.18
N ASN A 187 30.41 17.89 10.21
CA ASN A 187 31.19 19.08 9.90
C ASN A 187 30.26 20.10 9.19
N GLY A 188 30.54 21.40 9.36
CA GLY A 188 29.68 22.45 8.82
C GLY A 188 29.45 22.35 7.31
N SER A 189 30.45 21.90 6.53
CA SER A 189 30.28 21.72 5.08
C SER A 189 29.30 20.61 4.72
N ALA A 190 29.23 19.53 5.51
CA ALA A 190 28.28 18.44 5.29
C ALA A 190 26.87 18.85 5.72
N GLU A 191 26.78 19.56 6.84
CA GLU A 191 25.52 20.11 7.35
C GLU A 191 24.92 21.14 6.38
N ASP A 192 25.70 22.14 5.96
CA ASP A 192 25.27 23.18 5.00
C ASP A 192 24.79 22.57 3.69
N ARG A 193 25.50 21.53 3.21
CA ARG A 193 25.12 20.84 1.97
C ARG A 193 23.82 20.06 2.11
N LEU A 194 23.64 19.30 3.19
CA LEU A 194 22.38 18.61 3.44
C LEU A 194 21.24 19.61 3.61
N ARG A 195 21.46 20.71 4.33
CA ARG A 195 20.45 21.77 4.47
C ARG A 195 19.99 22.29 3.12
N ASN A 196 20.92 22.52 2.18
CA ASN A 196 20.63 23.03 0.84
C ASN A 196 19.62 22.16 0.06
N TYR A 197 19.75 20.83 0.13
CA TYR A 197 18.84 19.93 -0.58
C TYR A 197 17.41 19.91 -0.02
N PHE A 198 17.22 20.20 1.27
CA PHE A 198 15.94 20.04 1.96
C PHE A 198 15.27 21.40 2.27
N GLU A 199 15.74 22.51 1.68
CA GLU A 199 15.37 23.91 1.94
C GLU A 199 13.87 24.28 1.87
N ARG A 200 12.96 23.39 1.43
CA ARG A 200 11.51 23.68 1.36
C ARG A 200 10.77 23.68 2.70
N HIS A 201 11.39 23.28 3.82
CA HIS A 201 10.70 23.19 5.12
C HIS A 201 11.06 24.24 6.18
N SER A 202 12.05 25.12 5.91
CA SER A 202 12.61 26.18 6.79
C SER A 202 14.13 26.03 6.76
N SER A 203 14.87 27.13 6.77
CA SER A 203 16.34 27.21 6.70
C SER A 203 17.07 26.61 7.92
N ALA A 204 16.42 25.74 8.71
CA ALA A 204 16.86 25.30 10.03
C ALA A 204 16.84 23.79 10.25
N ASP A 205 16.28 22.96 9.36
CA ASP A 205 16.08 21.54 9.67
C ASP A 205 16.82 20.60 8.70
N LEU A 206 17.54 19.64 9.26
CA LEU A 206 18.14 18.50 8.55
C LEU A 206 17.03 17.47 8.22
N PRO A 207 17.29 16.47 7.34
CA PRO A 207 16.30 15.46 7.03
C PRO A 207 15.84 14.70 8.27
N ASP A 208 14.55 14.39 8.39
CA ASP A 208 13.96 13.73 9.57
C ASP A 208 14.60 12.35 9.87
N TRP A 209 15.12 11.68 8.84
CA TRP A 209 15.81 10.40 8.98
C TRP A 209 17.20 10.53 9.59
N LEU A 210 17.77 11.74 9.68
CA LEU A 210 19.07 12.02 10.29
C LEU A 210 18.86 12.72 11.65
N PRO A 211 18.82 11.96 12.77
CA PRO A 211 18.44 12.53 14.06
C PRO A 211 19.42 13.63 14.50
N LEU A 212 18.86 14.79 14.87
CA LEU A 212 19.62 15.90 15.45
C LEU A 212 20.08 15.57 16.87
N PHE A 213 21.14 16.27 17.29
CA PHE A 213 21.53 16.38 18.69
C PHE A 213 20.33 16.75 19.57
N PRO A 214 20.19 16.23 20.80
CA PRO A 214 19.55 17.04 21.82
C PRO A 214 20.33 18.36 21.86
N ALA A 215 19.64 19.49 21.66
CA ALA A 215 20.24 20.81 21.77
C ALA A 215 21.16 20.82 22.99
N ASP A 216 22.39 21.30 22.83
CA ASP A 216 23.30 21.48 23.96
C ASP A 216 22.48 22.14 25.09
N ASP A 217 22.39 21.48 26.25
CA ASP A 217 21.93 22.11 27.48
C ASP A 217 22.99 23.18 27.83
N GLU A 218 22.90 24.37 27.22
CA GLU A 218 23.58 25.60 27.64
C GLU A 218 22.57 26.67 28.07
#